data_AF-A0A672HKV8-F1
#
_entry.id   AF-A0A672HKV8-F1
#
_cell.length_a   1.000
_cell.length_b   1.000
_cell.length_c   1.000
_cell.angle_alpha   90.00
_cell.angle_beta   90.00
_cell.angle_gamma   90.00
#
_symmetry.space_group_name_H-M   'P 1'
#
loop_
_entity.id
_entity.type
_entity.pdbx_description
1 polymer ?
#
loop_
_entity_poly.entity_id
_entity_poly.type
_entity_poly.pdbx_seq_one_letter_code
_entity_poly.pdbx_strand_id
1 'polypeptide(L)'
;MGLLSQGSPLNWEETRKHADYIRKHGILQFLNIYNKVKDRQKDVLKWGDEVEYMLVELDDKDEKVRLVLNGGDVLETLQEQGENINPNHPTLWRPEYGSYMIEGTPGQPYGGTMSEFNTVEGNMGKRRREASSVLNKNETLCTITSFPRLGCPGFTRPEHRPTPVEKGVSKSLFFPDEAINQHPRFSTLTRNIRHRRGEKVCINVPIFKDKRTPSPFVEEFPEDDGEGAQAALPDHIYMDCMGFGMGNCCLQVTFQACSIDEARYLYDQLATFCPIVMALSAASPFYRGFVSDIDCRWGVISASVDDRTQEERGLKPLKNNKFRIFKSRYDSIDSYLSSCSEKYNDIDLTKDEEIYKQLLGAGIDKLLAQHIAHLFIRDPLSVFEEKIHLDDENESDHFENLQSTNWQTMRFKPPPPNSDIGWRVEFRPMEVQLTDFENAAYVVFVVLLTRVILSYKLDFVIPLSKVNSAARRSSRVKVESETVMGKDLCCNPGLDGTASAQNGLETDGGNEEYTLMSIDTIINGKEGVFQGLIPILNCYLENMEVDVDTRCTILNYLKLIKKRASGELMTMAKWMREFVAKHPQYKQDSVVSDKINYDLFRKCDRIAKGEEQCPELIGNPVNKFK
;
A
#
# COMPACT_ATOMS: atom_id res chain seq x y z
N MET A 1 -12.95 8.06 -0.59
CA MET A 1 -13.51 6.70 -0.77
C MET A 1 -15.01 6.72 -0.53
N GLY A 2 -15.77 5.88 -1.25
CA GLY A 2 -17.21 5.72 -1.01
C GLY A 2 -17.44 5.11 0.37
N LEU A 3 -18.42 5.64 1.12
CA LEU A 3 -18.85 5.02 2.37
C LEU A 3 -19.16 3.54 2.11
N LEU A 4 -18.73 2.66 3.01
CA LEU A 4 -19.14 1.27 2.98
C LEU A 4 -20.67 1.23 3.07
N SER A 5 -21.33 0.78 2.00
CA SER A 5 -22.77 0.56 2.01
C SER A 5 -23.09 -0.58 2.98
N GLN A 6 -24.10 -0.37 3.82
CA GLN A 6 -24.68 -1.46 4.60
C GLN A 6 -25.58 -2.29 3.71
N GLY A 7 -25.57 -3.61 3.89
CA GLY A 7 -26.35 -4.57 3.12
C GLY A 7 -26.15 -5.99 3.62
N SER A 8 -26.84 -6.94 3.01
CA SER A 8 -26.84 -8.36 3.37
C SER A 8 -25.75 -9.10 2.59
N PRO A 9 -24.59 -9.44 3.19
CA PRO A 9 -23.49 -10.06 2.45
C PRO A 9 -23.78 -11.51 2.07
N LEU A 10 -23.51 -11.82 0.81
CA LEU A 10 -23.55 -13.19 0.30
C LEU A 10 -22.35 -14.00 0.79
N ASN A 11 -22.57 -15.27 1.13
CA ASN A 11 -21.47 -16.21 1.32
C ASN A 11 -20.84 -16.59 -0.03
N TRP A 12 -19.75 -17.38 -0.02
CA TRP A 12 -19.04 -17.73 -1.25
C TRP A 12 -19.91 -18.53 -2.24
N GLU A 13 -20.70 -19.49 -1.77
CA GLU A 13 -21.52 -20.33 -2.63
C GLU A 13 -22.60 -19.52 -3.36
N GLU A 14 -23.15 -18.52 -2.70
CA GLU A 14 -24.08 -17.54 -3.27
C GLU A 14 -23.36 -16.56 -4.20
N THR A 15 -22.28 -15.93 -3.74
CA THR A 15 -21.47 -14.98 -4.53
C THR A 15 -21.04 -15.59 -5.86
N ARG A 16 -20.57 -16.84 -5.85
CA ARG A 16 -20.12 -17.56 -7.03
C ARG A 16 -21.22 -17.70 -8.10
N LYS A 17 -22.50 -17.83 -7.71
CA LYS A 17 -23.62 -17.94 -8.66
C LYS A 17 -23.84 -16.66 -9.46
N HIS A 18 -23.43 -15.51 -8.92
CA HIS A 18 -23.57 -14.19 -9.54
C HIS A 18 -22.27 -13.68 -10.16
N ALA A 19 -21.15 -14.41 -10.05
CA ALA A 19 -19.82 -13.93 -10.44
C ALA A 19 -19.75 -13.48 -11.92
N ASP A 20 -20.27 -14.29 -12.85
CA ASP A 20 -20.29 -13.94 -14.28
C ASP A 20 -21.23 -12.77 -14.59
N TYR A 21 -22.35 -12.69 -13.89
CA TYR A 21 -23.28 -11.58 -14.02
C TYR A 21 -22.59 -10.27 -13.60
N ILE A 22 -21.96 -10.25 -12.43
CA ILE A 22 -21.25 -9.08 -11.89
C ILE A 22 -20.09 -8.69 -12.79
N ARG A 23 -19.32 -9.65 -13.33
CA ARG A 23 -18.26 -9.35 -14.31
C ARG A 23 -18.83 -8.67 -15.55
N LYS A 24 -19.90 -9.24 -16.13
CA LYS A 24 -20.52 -8.69 -17.34
C LYS A 24 -21.03 -7.27 -17.11
N HIS A 25 -21.78 -7.05 -16.04
CA HIS A 25 -22.37 -5.75 -15.71
C HIS A 25 -21.30 -4.73 -15.27
N GLY A 26 -20.25 -5.15 -14.58
CA GLY A 26 -19.10 -4.30 -14.27
C GLY A 26 -18.36 -3.80 -15.51
N ILE A 27 -18.26 -4.60 -16.58
CA ILE A 27 -17.70 -4.14 -17.86
C ILE A 27 -18.63 -3.12 -18.54
N LEU A 28 -19.95 -3.30 -18.46
CA LEU A 28 -20.91 -2.31 -18.99
C LEU A 28 -20.80 -0.98 -18.24
N GLN A 29 -20.72 -1.01 -16.91
CA GLN A 29 -20.50 0.17 -16.06
C GLN A 29 -19.20 0.90 -16.44
N PHE A 30 -18.09 0.15 -16.60
CA PHE A 30 -16.83 0.74 -17.05
C PHE A 30 -16.96 1.41 -18.44
N LEU A 31 -17.59 0.75 -19.40
CA LEU A 31 -17.79 1.31 -20.74
C LEU A 31 -18.65 2.57 -20.72
N ASN A 32 -19.68 2.61 -19.87
CA ASN A 32 -20.54 3.78 -19.68
C ASN A 32 -19.74 4.95 -19.08
N ILE A 33 -18.95 4.70 -18.04
CA ILE A 33 -18.05 5.71 -17.45
C ILE A 33 -17.07 6.21 -18.51
N TYR A 34 -16.34 5.28 -19.16
CA TYR A 34 -15.34 5.62 -20.16
C TYR A 34 -15.92 6.47 -21.29
N ASN A 35 -17.05 6.06 -21.89
CA ASN A 35 -17.65 6.82 -22.98
C ASN A 35 -18.16 8.21 -22.57
N LYS A 36 -18.59 8.38 -21.31
CA LYS A 36 -19.00 9.69 -20.78
C LYS A 36 -17.81 10.65 -20.58
N VAL A 37 -16.61 10.14 -20.25
CA VAL A 37 -15.50 10.97 -19.74
C VAL A 37 -14.13 10.77 -20.41
N LYS A 38 -14.02 9.95 -21.48
CA LYS A 38 -12.76 9.68 -22.18
C LYS A 38 -12.13 10.94 -22.80
N ASP A 39 -12.96 11.86 -23.28
CA ASP A 39 -12.53 13.12 -23.90
C ASP A 39 -12.36 14.26 -22.88
N ARG A 40 -12.49 13.97 -21.57
CA ARG A 40 -12.31 14.94 -20.49
C ARG A 40 -10.85 15.37 -20.41
N GLN A 41 -10.64 16.69 -20.40
CA GLN A 41 -9.32 17.33 -20.40
C GLN A 41 -9.36 18.53 -19.44
N LYS A 42 -8.16 19.03 -19.08
CA LYS A 42 -7.96 20.26 -18.27
C LYS A 42 -8.48 20.15 -16.84
N ASP A 43 -8.60 18.93 -16.31
CA ASP A 43 -8.75 18.77 -14.87
C ASP A 43 -7.50 19.33 -14.16
N VAL A 44 -7.72 19.98 -13.03
CA VAL A 44 -6.63 20.51 -12.21
C VAL A 44 -6.09 19.42 -11.29
N LEU A 45 -4.82 19.54 -10.91
CA LEU A 45 -4.24 18.69 -9.87
C LEU A 45 -5.03 18.88 -8.57
N LYS A 46 -5.69 17.81 -8.16
CA LYS A 46 -6.22 17.59 -6.81
C LYS A 46 -5.54 16.35 -6.27
N TRP A 47 -5.16 16.33 -5.00
CA TRP A 47 -4.49 15.18 -4.42
C TRP A 47 -4.77 15.05 -2.93
N GLY A 48 -4.52 13.89 -2.36
CA GLY A 48 -4.76 13.63 -0.94
C GLY A 48 -4.02 12.39 -0.49
N ASP A 49 -3.62 12.40 0.77
CA ASP A 49 -3.05 11.24 1.45
C ASP A 49 -4.10 10.48 2.25
N GLU A 50 -3.84 9.19 2.44
CA GLU A 50 -4.62 8.30 3.30
C GLU A 50 -3.62 7.69 4.29
N VAL A 51 -3.88 7.90 5.60
CA VAL A 51 -3.03 7.42 6.69
C VAL A 51 -3.85 6.45 7.55
N GLU A 52 -3.35 5.24 7.69
CA GLU A 52 -3.94 4.22 8.54
C GLU A 52 -3.29 4.24 9.94
N TYR A 53 -4.11 4.04 10.97
CA TYR A 53 -3.70 4.10 12.37
C TYR A 53 -4.14 2.84 13.12
N MET A 54 -3.37 2.47 14.15
CA MET A 54 -3.77 1.45 15.14
C MET A 54 -4.10 2.10 16.47
N LEU A 55 -5.20 1.65 17.08
CA LEU A 55 -5.62 1.99 18.43
C LEU A 55 -4.94 1.03 19.42
N VAL A 56 -4.19 1.57 20.37
CA VAL A 56 -3.40 0.77 21.32
C VAL A 56 -3.64 1.20 22.77
N GLU A 57 -3.73 0.24 23.67
CA GLU A 57 -3.68 0.43 25.13
C GLU A 57 -2.25 0.18 25.61
N LEU A 58 -1.70 1.12 26.38
CA LEU A 58 -0.43 0.97 27.10
C LEU A 58 -0.74 0.58 28.56
N ASP A 59 -0.65 -0.71 28.86
CA ASP A 59 -0.87 -1.24 30.21
C ASP A 59 0.42 -1.17 31.03
N ASP A 60 0.59 -0.05 31.75
CA ASP A 60 1.75 0.20 32.61
C ASP A 60 1.86 -0.77 33.79
N LYS A 61 0.76 -1.44 34.19
CA LYS A 61 0.75 -2.36 35.33
C LYS A 61 1.35 -3.71 34.95
N ASP A 62 0.93 -4.25 33.82
CA ASP A 62 1.40 -5.56 33.33
C ASP A 62 2.57 -5.43 32.34
N GLU A 63 2.96 -4.19 32.00
CA GLU A 63 3.96 -3.85 30.99
C GLU A 63 3.64 -4.48 29.63
N LYS A 64 2.40 -4.28 29.17
CA LYS A 64 1.86 -4.85 27.93
C LYS A 64 1.29 -3.76 27.02
N VAL A 65 1.29 -4.06 25.72
CA VAL A 65 0.61 -3.26 24.71
C VAL A 65 -0.43 -4.15 24.07
N ARG A 66 -1.65 -3.66 23.95
CA ARG A 66 -2.77 -4.40 23.35
C ARG A 66 -3.46 -3.54 22.31
N LEU A 67 -3.92 -4.16 21.23
CA LEU A 67 -4.75 -3.51 20.22
C LEU A 67 -6.19 -3.38 20.73
N VAL A 68 -6.73 -2.17 20.70
CA VAL A 68 -8.07 -1.87 21.25
C VAL A 68 -9.12 -2.11 20.19
N LEU A 69 -10.07 -3.02 20.44
CA LEU A 69 -11.06 -3.44 19.45
C LEU A 69 -12.29 -2.52 19.36
N ASN A 70 -12.11 -1.22 19.62
CA ASN A 70 -13.19 -0.21 19.66
C ASN A 70 -13.18 0.77 18.46
N GLY A 71 -12.50 0.43 17.37
CA GLY A 71 -12.36 1.30 16.20
C GLY A 71 -13.69 1.72 15.59
N GLY A 72 -14.74 0.90 15.70
CA GLY A 72 -16.11 1.26 15.30
C GLY A 72 -16.66 2.44 16.10
N ASP A 73 -16.61 2.37 17.44
CA ASP A 73 -17.12 3.41 18.34
C ASP A 73 -16.33 4.73 18.20
N VAL A 74 -15.01 4.62 18.06
CA VAL A 74 -14.12 5.76 17.81
C VAL A 74 -14.47 6.43 16.48
N LEU A 75 -14.65 5.63 15.43
CA LEU A 75 -15.01 6.12 14.10
C LEU A 75 -16.37 6.81 14.09
N GLU A 76 -17.39 6.21 14.71
CA GLU A 76 -18.73 6.79 14.84
C GLU A 76 -18.65 8.16 15.52
N THR A 77 -17.95 8.24 16.66
CA THR A 77 -17.75 9.49 17.40
C THR A 77 -17.07 10.56 16.54
N LEU A 78 -16.02 10.19 15.80
CA LEU A 78 -15.29 11.13 14.93
C LEU A 78 -16.15 11.62 13.75
N GLN A 79 -16.96 10.74 13.15
CA GLN A 79 -17.85 11.12 12.05
C GLN A 79 -19.00 12.00 12.54
N GLU A 80 -19.60 11.68 13.69
CA GLU A 80 -20.63 12.47 14.34
C GLU A 80 -20.14 13.87 14.70
N GLN A 81 -18.95 13.99 15.30
CA GLN A 81 -18.36 15.29 15.67
C GLN A 81 -17.79 16.05 14.46
N GLY A 82 -17.54 15.33 13.36
CA GLY A 82 -16.84 15.84 12.19
C GLY A 82 -17.75 16.05 10.97
N GLU A 83 -17.61 15.19 9.98
CA GLU A 83 -18.22 15.33 8.65
C GLU A 83 -19.77 15.31 8.67
N ASN A 84 -20.40 14.67 9.67
CA ASN A 84 -21.86 14.63 9.79
C ASN A 84 -22.45 15.98 10.26
N ILE A 85 -21.69 16.79 10.99
CA ILE A 85 -22.10 18.15 11.42
C ILE A 85 -21.61 19.20 10.43
N ASN A 86 -20.38 19.06 9.94
CA ASN A 86 -19.74 20.00 9.04
C ASN A 86 -19.27 19.27 7.77
N PRO A 87 -19.98 19.38 6.63
CA PRO A 87 -19.53 18.79 5.37
C PRO A 87 -18.15 19.28 4.89
N ASN A 88 -17.69 20.44 5.40
CA ASN A 88 -16.37 20.99 5.14
C ASN A 88 -15.40 20.73 6.31
N HIS A 89 -15.63 19.69 7.11
CA HIS A 89 -14.73 19.30 8.18
C HIS A 89 -13.31 19.09 7.62
N PRO A 90 -12.24 19.57 8.28
CA PRO A 90 -10.87 19.51 7.74
C PRO A 90 -10.27 18.10 7.64
N THR A 91 -10.95 17.08 8.15
CA THR A 91 -10.51 15.68 8.25
C THR A 91 -11.71 14.77 7.99
N LEU A 92 -11.46 13.60 7.39
CA LEU A 92 -12.47 12.55 7.21
C LEU A 92 -11.91 11.23 7.77
N TRP A 93 -12.81 10.37 8.24
CA TRP A 93 -12.44 9.10 8.88
C TRP A 93 -13.18 7.92 8.26
N ARG A 94 -12.47 6.84 7.96
CA ARG A 94 -13.01 5.63 7.32
C ARG A 94 -12.63 4.38 8.12
N PRO A 95 -13.47 3.33 8.08
CA PRO A 95 -13.15 2.05 8.71
C PRO A 95 -12.10 1.30 7.89
N GLU A 96 -11.23 0.56 8.58
CA GLU A 96 -10.29 -0.38 7.97
C GLU A 96 -10.52 -1.81 8.47
N TYR A 97 -9.81 -2.79 7.89
CA TYR A 97 -10.02 -4.22 8.15
C TYR A 97 -9.99 -4.60 9.64
N GLY A 98 -9.01 -4.07 10.40
CA GLY A 98 -8.89 -4.38 11.82
C GLY A 98 -9.91 -3.62 12.66
N SER A 99 -10.54 -4.27 13.64
CA SER A 99 -11.40 -3.59 14.64
C SER A 99 -10.63 -2.56 15.49
N TYR A 100 -9.31 -2.60 15.43
CA TYR A 100 -8.39 -1.67 16.07
C TYR A 100 -7.81 -0.62 15.11
N MET A 101 -8.32 -0.55 13.88
CA MET A 101 -7.83 0.37 12.86
C MET A 101 -8.86 1.45 12.53
N ILE A 102 -8.34 2.65 12.29
CA ILE A 102 -9.05 3.75 11.66
C ILE A 102 -8.16 4.34 10.58
N GLU A 103 -8.76 4.87 9.51
CA GLU A 103 -8.05 5.57 8.46
C GLU A 103 -8.50 7.03 8.41
N GLY A 104 -7.54 7.95 8.31
CA GLY A 104 -7.81 9.38 8.21
C GLY A 104 -7.32 9.97 6.90
N THR A 105 -8.12 10.84 6.29
CA THR A 105 -7.78 11.62 5.08
C THR A 105 -7.99 13.11 5.32
N PRO A 106 -7.43 14.02 4.51
CA PRO A 106 -7.85 15.42 4.56
C PRO A 106 -9.34 15.55 4.21
N GLY A 107 -9.98 16.55 4.81
CA GLY A 107 -11.38 16.93 4.62
C GLY A 107 -11.77 17.20 3.17
N GLN A 108 -10.83 17.77 2.45
CA GLN A 108 -10.91 18.12 1.04
C GLN A 108 -9.57 17.80 0.40
N PRO A 109 -9.53 17.45 -0.90
CA PRO A 109 -8.26 17.25 -1.58
C PRO A 109 -7.46 18.56 -1.59
N TYR A 110 -6.15 18.44 -1.42
CA TYR A 110 -5.20 19.54 -1.60
C TYR A 110 -5.23 20.07 -3.04
N GLY A 111 -4.99 21.36 -3.19
CA GLY A 111 -4.88 22.03 -4.49
C GLY A 111 -3.55 21.81 -5.21
N GLY A 112 -3.45 22.41 -6.40
CA GLY A 112 -2.25 22.33 -7.25
C GLY A 112 -1.17 23.38 -6.98
N THR A 113 -1.36 24.29 -6.02
CA THR A 113 -0.39 25.35 -5.71
C THR A 113 0.72 24.85 -4.81
N MET A 114 1.94 25.39 -4.96
CA MET A 114 3.09 25.00 -4.15
C MET A 114 2.86 25.20 -2.64
N SER A 115 2.10 26.22 -2.26
CA SER A 115 1.75 26.51 -0.86
C SER A 115 1.02 25.36 -0.15
N GLU A 116 0.37 24.46 -0.88
CA GLU A 116 -0.32 23.29 -0.31
C GLU A 116 0.64 22.31 0.35
N PHE A 117 1.92 22.29 -0.05
CA PHE A 117 2.92 21.45 0.59
C PHE A 117 3.16 21.80 2.07
N ASN A 118 2.83 23.02 2.51
CA ASN A 118 2.87 23.42 3.92
C ASN A 118 1.70 22.89 4.75
N THR A 119 0.62 22.45 4.13
CA THR A 119 -0.63 22.11 4.84
C THR A 119 -0.72 20.63 5.22
N VAL A 120 0.06 19.76 4.56
CA VAL A 120 0.03 18.30 4.71
C VAL A 120 0.30 17.85 6.16
N GLU A 121 1.48 18.18 6.70
CA GLU A 121 1.86 17.81 8.07
C GLU A 121 0.89 18.41 9.10
N GLY A 122 0.48 19.67 8.88
CA GLY A 122 -0.51 20.32 9.73
C GLY A 122 -1.87 19.61 9.74
N ASN A 123 -2.30 19.06 8.60
CA ASN A 123 -3.53 18.28 8.48
C ASN A 123 -3.39 16.89 9.13
N MET A 124 -2.29 16.17 8.92
CA MET A 124 -2.00 14.91 9.61
C MET A 124 -1.99 15.10 11.14
N GLY A 125 -1.34 16.16 11.63
CA GLY A 125 -1.35 16.51 13.05
C GLY A 125 -2.73 16.87 13.58
N LYS A 126 -3.61 17.48 12.76
CA LYS A 126 -5.03 17.70 13.13
C LYS A 126 -5.76 16.37 13.29
N ARG A 127 -5.64 15.45 12.31
CA ARG A 127 -6.21 14.10 12.39
C ARG A 127 -5.75 13.39 13.67
N ARG A 128 -4.44 13.37 13.93
CA ARG A 128 -3.89 12.73 15.13
C ARG A 128 -4.46 13.30 16.43
N ARG A 129 -4.53 14.63 16.56
CA ARG A 129 -5.11 15.29 17.76
C ARG A 129 -6.59 15.01 17.93
N GLU A 130 -7.35 15.04 16.84
CA GLU A 130 -8.78 14.79 16.83
C GLU A 130 -9.10 13.36 17.27
N ALA A 131 -8.49 12.36 16.61
CA ALA A 131 -8.64 10.96 17.00
C ALA A 131 -8.15 10.71 18.44
N SER A 132 -7.03 11.30 18.86
CA SER A 132 -6.55 11.15 20.23
C SER A 132 -7.49 11.75 21.28
N SER A 133 -8.30 12.75 20.92
CA SER A 133 -9.21 13.44 21.86
C SER A 133 -10.41 12.60 22.28
N VAL A 134 -10.73 11.54 21.53
CA VAL A 134 -11.85 10.63 21.80
C VAL A 134 -11.40 9.29 22.40
N LEU A 135 -10.09 9.10 22.63
CA LEU A 135 -9.55 7.88 23.22
C LEU A 135 -9.56 7.92 24.75
N ASN A 136 -9.53 6.74 25.37
CA ASN A 136 -9.38 6.66 26.83
C ASN A 136 -7.98 7.08 27.28
N LYS A 137 -7.84 7.41 28.57
CA LYS A 137 -6.58 7.95 29.15
C LYS A 137 -5.33 7.08 28.93
N ASN A 138 -5.47 5.76 28.87
CA ASN A 138 -4.36 4.81 28.69
C ASN A 138 -4.24 4.34 27.23
N GLU A 139 -5.05 4.89 26.34
CA GLU A 139 -5.05 4.57 24.92
C GLU A 139 -4.29 5.65 24.15
N THR A 140 -3.69 5.25 23.03
CA THR A 140 -3.01 6.17 22.11
C THR A 140 -3.19 5.69 20.68
N LEU A 141 -2.92 6.59 19.75
CA LEU A 141 -3.01 6.37 18.32
C LEU A 141 -1.60 6.19 17.74
N CYS A 142 -1.33 5.04 17.12
CA CYS A 142 -0.03 4.73 16.54
C CYS A 142 -0.10 4.59 15.02
N THR A 143 0.79 5.30 14.32
CA THR A 143 1.09 5.06 12.90
C THR A 143 2.27 4.09 12.80
N ILE A 144 2.00 2.81 13.04
CA ILE A 144 2.97 1.72 12.94
C ILE A 144 2.44 0.75 11.89
N THR A 145 3.31 0.35 10.96
CA THR A 145 2.92 -0.51 9.85
C THR A 145 2.47 -1.89 10.34
N SER A 146 3.29 -2.60 11.12
CA SER A 146 2.94 -3.94 11.63
C SER A 146 3.02 -3.98 13.15
N PHE A 147 1.94 -4.39 13.81
CA PHE A 147 1.96 -4.60 15.26
C PHE A 147 2.84 -5.83 15.59
N PRO A 148 3.97 -5.68 16.33
CA PRO A 148 4.99 -6.73 16.43
C PRO A 148 4.50 -8.06 16.99
N ARG A 149 3.50 -8.02 17.89
CA ARG A 149 2.92 -9.17 18.57
C ARG A 149 1.51 -9.51 18.09
N LEU A 150 1.15 -9.13 16.85
CA LEU A 150 -0.14 -9.46 16.27
C LEU A 150 -0.35 -10.98 16.26
N GLY A 151 -1.49 -11.47 16.73
CA GLY A 151 -1.77 -12.90 16.84
C GLY A 151 -1.03 -13.64 17.99
N CYS A 152 -0.29 -12.94 18.86
CA CYS A 152 0.24 -13.53 20.08
C CYS A 152 -0.84 -13.62 21.19
N PRO A 153 -0.72 -14.53 22.17
CA PRO A 153 -1.66 -14.57 23.29
C PRO A 153 -1.83 -13.20 23.98
N GLY A 154 -3.07 -12.78 24.22
CA GLY A 154 -3.37 -11.53 24.91
C GLY A 154 -3.12 -10.24 24.12
N PHE A 155 -2.96 -10.29 22.80
CA PHE A 155 -2.63 -9.11 21.99
C PHE A 155 -3.76 -8.09 21.82
N THR A 156 -5.01 -8.45 22.13
CA THR A 156 -6.19 -7.57 21.99
C THR A 156 -6.73 -7.10 23.33
N ARG A 157 -7.46 -5.98 23.31
CA ARG A 157 -8.24 -5.44 24.41
C ARG A 157 -9.69 -5.18 23.95
N PRO A 158 -10.70 -5.85 24.53
CA PRO A 158 -10.60 -7.02 25.43
C PRO A 158 -9.86 -8.21 24.79
N GLU A 159 -9.39 -9.13 25.63
CA GLU A 159 -8.71 -10.35 25.15
C GLU A 159 -9.73 -11.34 24.61
N HIS A 160 -9.51 -11.80 23.38
CA HIS A 160 -10.32 -12.83 22.73
C HIS A 160 -9.46 -14.03 22.33
N ARG A 161 -10.08 -15.22 22.34
CA ARG A 161 -9.45 -16.44 21.85
C ARG A 161 -9.78 -16.65 20.37
N PRO A 162 -8.83 -17.14 19.55
CA PRO A 162 -9.12 -17.55 18.19
C PRO A 162 -10.19 -18.64 18.12
N THR A 163 -10.89 -18.71 16.99
CA THR A 163 -11.88 -19.77 16.70
C THR A 163 -11.36 -20.64 15.54
N PRO A 164 -10.43 -21.59 15.79
CA PRO A 164 -9.74 -22.38 14.76
C PRO A 164 -10.60 -23.54 14.22
N VAL A 165 -11.90 -23.31 14.03
CA VAL A 165 -12.86 -24.30 13.51
C VAL A 165 -13.75 -23.66 12.45
N GLU A 166 -14.42 -24.46 11.63
CA GLU A 166 -15.16 -23.97 10.45
C GLU A 166 -16.22 -22.91 10.74
N LYS A 167 -16.77 -22.88 11.96
CA LYS A 167 -17.73 -21.84 12.39
C LYS A 167 -17.10 -20.44 12.51
N GLY A 168 -15.78 -20.36 12.65
CA GLY A 168 -15.02 -19.12 12.70
C GLY A 168 -14.89 -18.50 11.32
N VAL A 169 -14.92 -17.17 11.27
CA VAL A 169 -14.78 -16.40 10.02
C VAL A 169 -13.43 -16.72 9.37
N SER A 170 -12.35 -16.54 10.12
CA SER A 170 -10.99 -16.76 9.63
C SER A 170 -10.52 -18.22 9.76
N LYS A 171 -11.06 -18.99 10.71
CA LYS A 171 -10.52 -20.30 11.13
C LYS A 171 -9.05 -20.22 11.59
N SER A 172 -8.58 -19.04 11.98
CA SER A 172 -7.17 -18.81 12.33
C SER A 172 -6.80 -19.50 13.64
N LEU A 173 -5.56 -19.98 13.73
CA LEU A 173 -4.94 -20.45 14.97
C LEU A 173 -4.57 -19.31 15.94
N PHE A 174 -4.46 -18.08 15.43
CA PHE A 174 -3.78 -16.99 16.13
C PHE A 174 -4.64 -15.73 16.23
N PHE A 175 -5.52 -15.48 15.26
CA PHE A 175 -6.24 -14.24 15.10
C PHE A 175 -7.73 -14.42 15.47
N PRO A 176 -8.23 -13.79 16.55
CA PRO A 176 -9.64 -13.83 16.91
C PRO A 176 -10.49 -13.07 15.89
N ASP A 177 -11.69 -13.57 15.60
CA ASP A 177 -12.57 -12.94 14.62
C ASP A 177 -13.09 -11.57 15.09
N GLU A 178 -13.10 -11.31 16.40
CA GLU A 178 -13.43 -10.01 16.99
C GLU A 178 -12.43 -8.91 16.64
N ALA A 179 -11.21 -9.29 16.25
CA ALA A 179 -10.22 -8.34 15.73
C ALA A 179 -10.47 -7.96 14.26
N ILE A 180 -11.46 -8.56 13.59
CA ILE A 180 -11.96 -8.16 12.27
C ILE A 180 -13.08 -7.13 12.48
N ASN A 181 -12.98 -6.00 11.78
CA ASN A 181 -13.94 -4.91 11.88
C ASN A 181 -15.39 -5.41 11.68
N GLN A 182 -16.29 -4.89 12.51
CA GLN A 182 -17.68 -5.33 12.59
C GLN A 182 -18.49 -5.06 11.33
N HIS A 183 -18.02 -4.16 10.45
CA HIS A 183 -18.70 -3.92 9.18
C HIS A 183 -18.73 -5.23 8.35
N PRO A 184 -19.91 -5.71 7.88
CA PRO A 184 -20.07 -7.05 7.32
C PRO A 184 -19.18 -7.37 6.11
N ARG A 185 -18.75 -6.34 5.37
CA ARG A 185 -17.78 -6.46 4.27
C ARG A 185 -16.52 -7.22 4.68
N PHE A 186 -15.93 -6.91 5.84
CA PHE A 186 -14.60 -7.42 6.19
C PHE A 186 -14.64 -8.90 6.56
N SER A 187 -15.58 -9.30 7.41
CA SER A 187 -15.78 -10.72 7.75
C SER A 187 -16.20 -11.55 6.54
N THR A 188 -17.04 -10.98 5.66
CA THR A 188 -17.43 -11.62 4.39
C THR A 188 -16.24 -11.83 3.47
N LEU A 189 -15.37 -10.84 3.33
CA LEU A 189 -14.18 -10.94 2.50
C LEU A 189 -13.22 -12.02 3.03
N THR A 190 -12.95 -12.04 4.35
CA THR A 190 -12.12 -13.07 4.99
C THR A 190 -12.67 -14.48 4.74
N ARG A 191 -13.96 -14.68 5.00
CA ARG A 191 -14.63 -15.97 4.80
C ARG A 191 -14.59 -16.35 3.32
N ASN A 192 -15.03 -15.47 2.42
CA ASN A 192 -15.17 -15.81 1.00
C ASN A 192 -13.81 -16.09 0.34
N ILE A 193 -12.73 -15.43 0.74
CA ILE A 193 -11.36 -15.77 0.30
C ILE A 193 -11.00 -17.20 0.70
N ARG A 194 -11.19 -17.57 1.99
CA ARG A 194 -10.91 -18.92 2.50
C ARG A 194 -11.71 -19.98 1.77
N HIS A 195 -13.01 -19.78 1.62
CA HIS A 195 -13.89 -20.73 0.92
C HIS A 195 -13.61 -20.82 -0.59
N ARG A 196 -13.28 -19.70 -1.25
CA ARG A 196 -12.87 -19.70 -2.66
C ARG A 196 -11.56 -20.46 -2.84
N ARG A 197 -10.57 -20.17 -2.00
CA ARG A 197 -9.25 -20.80 -2.03
C ARG A 197 -9.32 -22.30 -1.75
N GLY A 198 -10.27 -22.71 -0.90
CA GLY A 198 -10.47 -24.09 -0.44
C GLY A 198 -9.56 -24.51 0.72
N GLU A 199 -8.79 -23.56 1.24
CA GLU A 199 -7.85 -23.67 2.37
C GLU A 199 -7.67 -22.26 2.96
N LYS A 200 -7.13 -22.15 4.18
CA LYS A 200 -6.71 -20.87 4.75
C LYS A 200 -5.68 -20.21 3.85
N VAL A 201 -5.60 -18.88 3.96
CA VAL A 201 -4.43 -18.17 3.44
C VAL A 201 -3.18 -18.66 4.17
N CYS A 202 -2.05 -18.68 3.48
CA CYS A 202 -0.81 -19.23 4.01
C CYS A 202 0.30 -18.21 3.82
N ILE A 203 0.83 -17.72 4.93
CA ILE A 203 1.87 -16.69 4.95
C ILE A 203 3.06 -17.27 5.71
N ASN A 204 4.17 -17.48 4.99
CA ASN A 204 5.43 -17.95 5.57
C ASN A 204 6.45 -16.82 5.41
N VAL A 205 6.78 -16.15 6.51
CA VAL A 205 7.76 -15.06 6.54
C VAL A 205 9.09 -15.62 7.03
N PRO A 206 10.22 -15.47 6.31
CA PRO A 206 11.49 -15.99 6.79
C PRO A 206 11.84 -15.39 8.16
N ILE A 207 12.21 -16.24 9.13
CA ILE A 207 12.63 -15.77 10.44
C ILE A 207 14.05 -15.21 10.37
N PHE A 208 14.33 -14.13 11.10
CA PHE A 208 15.70 -13.66 11.27
C PHE A 208 16.50 -14.72 12.05
N LYS A 209 17.65 -15.14 11.53
CA LYS A 209 18.51 -16.12 12.18
C LYS A 209 19.57 -15.40 13.03
N ASP A 210 19.24 -15.15 14.30
CA ASP A 210 20.16 -14.63 15.30
C ASP A 210 20.93 -15.78 15.99
N LYS A 211 21.85 -15.46 16.89
CA LYS A 211 22.81 -16.40 17.51
C LYS A 211 22.15 -17.58 18.23
N ARG A 212 20.96 -17.40 18.79
CA ARG A 212 20.20 -18.39 19.55
C ARG A 212 18.84 -18.70 18.91
N THR A 213 18.59 -18.24 17.69
CA THR A 213 17.42 -18.66 16.93
C THR A 213 17.59 -20.14 16.58
N PRO A 214 16.60 -21.01 16.89
CA PRO A 214 16.66 -22.40 16.46
C PRO A 214 16.88 -22.52 14.95
N SER A 215 17.70 -23.48 14.51
CA SER A 215 17.88 -23.77 13.08
C SER A 215 17.92 -25.29 12.85
N PRO A 216 16.90 -25.88 12.19
CA PRO A 216 15.73 -25.18 11.66
C PRO A 216 14.85 -24.60 12.77
N PHE A 217 14.28 -23.42 12.54
CA PHE A 217 13.17 -22.92 13.34
C PHE A 217 11.91 -23.67 12.91
N VAL A 218 11.28 -24.36 13.86
CA VAL A 218 10.07 -25.16 13.63
C VAL A 218 9.07 -24.83 14.72
N GLU A 219 7.84 -24.55 14.32
CA GLU A 219 6.76 -24.20 15.21
C GLU A 219 5.86 -25.41 15.45
N GLU A 220 5.27 -25.49 16.64
CA GLU A 220 4.27 -26.50 16.99
C GLU A 220 2.91 -25.83 17.19
N PHE A 221 1.85 -26.48 16.70
CA PHE A 221 0.48 -25.96 16.76
C PHE A 221 -0.44 -26.98 17.43
N PRO A 222 -0.53 -26.99 18.78
CA PRO A 222 -1.31 -28.00 19.50
C PRO A 222 -2.82 -27.98 19.20
N GLU A 223 -3.35 -26.81 18.82
CA GLU A 223 -4.77 -26.60 18.53
C GLU A 223 -5.10 -26.67 17.02
N ASP A 224 -4.13 -27.07 16.20
CA ASP A 224 -4.29 -27.17 14.74
C ASP A 224 -4.98 -28.48 14.32
N ASP A 225 -5.82 -28.40 13.29
CA ASP A 225 -6.50 -29.55 12.69
C ASP A 225 -5.62 -30.30 11.66
N GLY A 226 -4.34 -29.92 11.57
CA GLY A 226 -3.32 -30.43 10.66
C GLY A 226 -3.04 -29.51 9.47
N GLU A 227 -3.95 -28.58 9.16
CA GLU A 227 -3.80 -27.66 8.03
C GLU A 227 -2.62 -26.70 8.21
N GLY A 228 -2.45 -26.13 9.40
CA GLY A 228 -1.36 -25.23 9.73
C GLY A 228 0.00 -25.92 9.76
N ALA A 229 0.07 -27.09 10.39
CA ALA A 229 1.30 -27.89 10.47
C ALA A 229 1.79 -28.35 9.09
N GLN A 230 0.87 -28.64 8.15
CA GLN A 230 1.24 -28.98 6.76
C GLN A 230 1.69 -27.76 5.95
N ALA A 231 1.14 -26.58 6.24
CA ALA A 231 1.39 -25.35 5.49
C ALA A 231 2.62 -24.56 5.97
N ALA A 232 3.01 -24.71 7.24
CA ALA A 232 4.16 -24.05 7.83
C ALA A 232 5.48 -24.57 7.25
N LEU A 233 6.41 -23.66 6.95
CA LEU A 233 7.74 -24.00 6.45
C LEU A 233 8.79 -23.89 7.57
N PRO A 234 9.78 -24.79 7.64
CA PRO A 234 10.95 -24.59 8.49
C PRO A 234 11.64 -23.25 8.19
N ASP A 235 12.22 -22.63 9.22
CA ASP A 235 12.86 -21.31 9.14
C ASP A 235 11.93 -20.15 8.74
N HIS A 236 10.61 -20.32 8.92
CA HIS A 236 9.63 -19.27 8.66
C HIS A 236 8.68 -19.10 9.87
N ILE A 237 8.24 -17.86 10.08
CA ILE A 237 7.12 -17.48 10.94
C ILE A 237 5.84 -17.77 10.15
N TYR A 238 5.02 -18.69 10.65
CA TYR A 238 3.76 -19.06 10.02
C TYR A 238 2.59 -18.19 10.50
N MET A 239 1.78 -17.71 9.56
CA MET A 239 0.57 -16.92 9.78
C MET A 239 -0.53 -17.35 8.80
N ASP A 240 -1.79 -17.37 9.24
CA ASP A 240 -2.87 -18.07 8.54
C ASP A 240 -4.17 -17.27 8.39
N CYS A 241 -4.11 -15.95 8.57
CA CYS A 241 -5.28 -15.07 8.56
C CYS A 241 -5.05 -13.81 7.72
N MET A 242 -6.14 -13.34 7.08
CA MET A 242 -6.18 -12.06 6.38
C MET A 242 -5.73 -10.89 7.26
N GLY A 243 -6.03 -10.94 8.56
CA GLY A 243 -5.65 -9.92 9.52
C GLY A 243 -4.15 -9.73 9.71
N PHE A 244 -3.30 -10.72 9.38
CA PHE A 244 -1.84 -10.52 9.44
C PHE A 244 -1.30 -9.59 8.34
N GLY A 245 -2.07 -9.40 7.27
CA GLY A 245 -1.74 -8.49 6.18
C GLY A 245 -2.58 -7.24 6.18
N MET A 246 -3.91 -7.39 6.08
CA MET A 246 -4.86 -6.27 6.05
C MET A 246 -5.04 -5.59 7.42
N GLY A 247 -4.57 -6.22 8.51
CA GLY A 247 -4.45 -5.59 9.83
C GLY A 247 -3.16 -4.78 10.00
N ASN A 248 -2.36 -4.60 8.94
CA ASN A 248 -1.21 -3.69 8.92
C ASN A 248 -1.65 -2.33 8.38
N CYS A 249 -0.94 -1.28 8.78
CA CYS A 249 -1.17 0.09 8.32
C CYS A 249 -0.27 0.49 7.15
N CYS A 250 -0.72 1.45 6.34
CA CYS A 250 0.06 2.05 5.29
C CYS A 250 -0.20 3.54 5.06
N LEU A 251 0.62 4.10 4.16
CA LEU A 251 0.48 5.45 3.65
C LEU A 251 0.19 5.36 2.16
N GLN A 252 -0.89 6.00 1.72
CA GLN A 252 -1.28 6.03 0.32
C GLN A 252 -1.42 7.48 -0.15
N VAL A 253 -1.19 7.73 -1.42
CA VAL A 253 -1.45 9.05 -2.02
C VAL A 253 -2.18 8.90 -3.35
N THR A 254 -3.30 9.60 -3.48
CA THR A 254 -4.08 9.67 -4.70
C THR A 254 -3.96 11.06 -5.30
N PHE A 255 -3.79 11.13 -6.62
CA PHE A 255 -3.79 12.39 -7.35
C PHE A 255 -4.63 12.29 -8.63
N GLN A 256 -5.32 13.39 -8.93
CA GLN A 256 -6.10 13.60 -10.14
C GLN A 256 -5.19 14.15 -11.23
N ALA A 257 -5.25 13.51 -12.40
CA ALA A 257 -4.55 13.93 -13.60
C ALA A 257 -5.42 14.87 -14.43
N CYS A 258 -4.80 15.57 -15.38
CA CYS A 258 -5.52 16.49 -16.27
C CYS A 258 -6.45 15.79 -17.27
N SER A 259 -6.17 14.52 -17.58
CA SER A 259 -6.89 13.68 -18.53
C SER A 259 -6.56 12.20 -18.30
N ILE A 260 -7.23 11.32 -19.05
CA ILE A 260 -6.91 9.88 -19.04
C ILE A 260 -5.47 9.60 -19.51
N ASP A 261 -4.96 10.36 -20.47
CA ASP A 261 -3.62 10.15 -21.03
C ASP A 261 -2.54 10.49 -20.00
N GLU A 262 -2.69 11.62 -19.30
CA GLU A 262 -1.79 11.97 -18.20
C GLU A 262 -1.89 10.96 -17.05
N ALA A 263 -3.10 10.47 -16.73
CA ALA A 263 -3.28 9.44 -15.71
C ALA A 263 -2.52 8.14 -16.08
N ARG A 264 -2.64 7.67 -17.32
CA ARG A 264 -1.94 6.46 -17.79
C ARG A 264 -0.42 6.66 -17.80
N TYR A 265 0.03 7.82 -18.24
CA TYR A 265 1.46 8.15 -18.22
C TYR A 265 2.01 8.17 -16.80
N LEU A 266 1.35 8.85 -15.86
CA LEU A 266 1.77 8.87 -14.45
C LEU A 266 1.71 7.49 -13.80
N TYR A 267 0.69 6.67 -14.11
CA TYR A 267 0.60 5.29 -13.63
C TYR A 267 1.86 4.50 -13.99
N ASP A 268 2.30 4.59 -15.26
CA ASP A 268 3.45 3.86 -15.75
C ASP A 268 4.77 4.35 -15.14
N GLN A 269 4.97 5.67 -15.16
CA GLN A 269 6.19 6.30 -14.66
C GLN A 269 6.40 6.00 -13.17
N LEU A 270 5.32 6.05 -12.38
CA LEU A 270 5.39 5.83 -10.94
C LEU A 270 5.56 4.36 -10.54
N ALA A 271 5.15 3.42 -11.38
CA ALA A 271 5.34 2.01 -11.10
C ALA A 271 6.82 1.65 -10.90
N THR A 272 7.74 2.30 -11.63
CA THR A 272 9.19 2.12 -11.45
C THR A 272 9.66 2.55 -10.04
N PHE A 273 9.01 3.56 -9.46
CA PHE A 273 9.36 4.08 -8.13
C PHE A 273 8.74 3.31 -6.98
N CYS A 274 7.70 2.50 -7.22
CA CYS A 274 7.08 1.69 -6.18
C CYS A 274 8.08 0.86 -5.34
N PRO A 275 8.98 0.04 -5.91
CA PRO A 275 9.96 -0.72 -5.14
C PRO A 275 10.98 0.17 -4.41
N ILE A 276 11.32 1.34 -4.94
CA ILE A 276 12.30 2.26 -4.36
C ILE A 276 11.72 2.92 -3.10
N VAL A 277 10.51 3.47 -3.21
CA VAL A 277 9.84 4.14 -2.08
C VAL A 277 9.40 3.12 -1.02
N MET A 278 9.03 1.89 -1.42
CA MET A 278 8.80 0.78 -0.50
C MET A 278 10.02 0.51 0.39
N ALA A 279 11.21 0.37 -0.21
CA ALA A 279 12.45 0.14 0.53
C ALA A 279 12.83 1.35 1.41
N LEU A 280 12.68 2.58 0.90
CA LEU A 280 12.94 3.80 1.67
C LEU A 280 12.04 3.95 2.89
N SER A 281 10.78 3.51 2.78
CA SER A 281 9.77 3.63 3.84
C SER A 281 9.72 2.43 4.79
N ALA A 282 10.49 1.37 4.54
CA ALA A 282 10.46 0.10 5.29
C ALA A 282 10.23 0.25 6.81
N ALA A 283 9.15 -0.35 7.33
CA ALA A 283 8.69 -0.16 8.71
C ALA A 283 8.04 -1.40 9.37
N SER A 284 8.22 -2.60 8.81
CA SER A 284 7.58 -3.83 9.32
C SER A 284 8.55 -5.00 9.53
N PRO A 285 9.47 -4.90 10.51
CA PRO A 285 10.47 -5.94 10.75
C PRO A 285 9.99 -7.12 11.60
N PHE A 286 8.80 -7.03 12.20
CA PHE A 286 8.33 -7.96 13.23
C PHE A 286 6.96 -8.53 12.91
N TYR A 287 6.82 -9.84 13.06
CA TYR A 287 5.56 -10.56 12.82
C TYR A 287 5.36 -11.64 13.89
N ARG A 288 4.14 -11.74 14.42
CA ARG A 288 3.71 -12.79 15.35
C ARG A 288 4.64 -12.97 16.57
N GLY A 289 5.23 -11.88 17.05
CA GLY A 289 6.16 -11.88 18.18
C GLY A 289 7.57 -12.33 17.83
N PHE A 290 7.93 -12.36 16.56
CA PHE A 290 9.26 -12.72 16.08
C PHE A 290 9.90 -11.65 15.22
N VAL A 291 11.23 -11.63 15.23
CA VAL A 291 12.06 -10.86 14.30
C VAL A 291 12.09 -11.60 12.96
N SER A 292 11.61 -10.95 11.89
CA SER A 292 11.59 -11.51 10.54
C SER A 292 12.83 -11.13 9.74
N ASP A 293 13.12 -11.81 8.62
CA ASP A 293 14.19 -11.45 7.67
C ASP A 293 13.68 -10.57 6.50
N ILE A 294 12.56 -9.87 6.72
CA ILE A 294 12.00 -8.86 5.82
C ILE A 294 11.72 -7.55 6.56
N ASP A 295 11.69 -6.43 5.85
CA ASP A 295 11.46 -5.10 6.44
C ASP A 295 10.20 -4.38 5.90
N CYS A 296 9.49 -4.99 4.94
CA CYS A 296 8.29 -4.41 4.31
C CYS A 296 7.11 -5.38 4.32
N ARG A 297 5.89 -4.85 4.45
CA ARG A 297 4.68 -5.65 4.62
C ARG A 297 4.19 -6.31 3.34
N TRP A 298 4.69 -5.89 2.18
CA TRP A 298 4.09 -6.17 0.88
C TRP A 298 3.88 -7.66 0.62
N GLY A 299 4.87 -8.51 0.93
CA GLY A 299 4.74 -9.96 0.78
C GLY A 299 3.71 -10.57 1.73
N VAL A 300 3.60 -10.05 2.97
CA VAL A 300 2.64 -10.50 3.98
C VAL A 300 1.22 -10.18 3.57
N ILE A 301 0.95 -8.93 3.18
CA ILE A 301 -0.39 -8.50 2.74
C ILE A 301 -0.79 -9.13 1.40
N SER A 302 0.17 -9.35 0.50
CA SER A 302 -0.06 -10.10 -0.74
C SER A 302 -0.59 -11.51 -0.47
N ALA A 303 0.05 -12.22 0.47
CA ALA A 303 -0.33 -13.58 0.84
C ALA A 303 -1.62 -13.64 1.68
N SER A 304 -1.92 -12.60 2.47
CA SER A 304 -3.07 -12.58 3.39
C SER A 304 -4.43 -12.50 2.68
N VAL A 305 -4.46 -12.13 1.40
CA VAL A 305 -5.69 -12.09 0.57
C VAL A 305 -5.55 -12.87 -0.73
N ASP A 306 -4.60 -13.80 -0.78
CA ASP A 306 -4.42 -14.67 -1.94
C ASP A 306 -5.54 -15.71 -1.98
N ASP A 307 -6.55 -15.46 -2.81
CA ASP A 307 -7.71 -16.32 -2.97
C ASP A 307 -7.51 -17.45 -3.98
N ARG A 308 -6.31 -17.56 -4.59
CA ARG A 308 -6.06 -18.50 -5.68
C ARG A 308 -6.18 -19.95 -5.25
N THR A 309 -6.96 -20.73 -5.98
CA THR A 309 -7.05 -22.18 -5.78
C THR A 309 -5.72 -22.86 -6.09
N GLN A 310 -5.58 -24.13 -5.72
CA GLN A 310 -4.41 -24.94 -6.11
C GLN A 310 -4.29 -25.09 -7.63
N GLU A 311 -5.40 -25.06 -8.37
CA GLU A 311 -5.38 -25.05 -9.84
C GLU A 311 -4.90 -23.68 -10.37
N GLU A 312 -5.36 -22.56 -9.82
CA GLU A 312 -4.91 -21.25 -10.29
C GLU A 312 -3.40 -21.04 -10.01
N ARG A 313 -2.89 -21.58 -8.90
CA ARG A 313 -1.47 -21.50 -8.50
C ARG A 313 -0.51 -22.42 -9.26
N GLY A 314 -0.98 -23.32 -10.11
CA GLY A 314 -0.08 -24.28 -10.79
C GLY A 314 0.09 -25.63 -10.09
N LEU A 315 -0.43 -25.81 -8.88
CA LEU A 315 -0.17 -26.98 -8.02
C LEU A 315 -0.97 -28.23 -8.44
N LYS A 316 -2.14 -28.03 -9.04
CA LYS A 316 -2.98 -29.10 -9.63
C LYS A 316 -3.30 -28.79 -11.10
N PRO A 317 -3.62 -29.77 -11.96
CA PRO A 317 -4.06 -29.50 -13.33
C PRO A 317 -5.32 -28.61 -13.35
N LEU A 318 -5.42 -27.71 -14.32
CA LEU A 318 -6.58 -26.84 -14.50
C LEU A 318 -7.78 -27.65 -15.03
N LYS A 319 -8.83 -27.80 -14.21
CA LYS A 319 -10.04 -28.58 -14.52
C LYS A 319 -11.32 -27.82 -14.20
N ASN A 320 -11.36 -27.12 -13.07
CA ASN A 320 -12.54 -26.41 -12.56
C ASN A 320 -12.39 -24.88 -12.68
N ASN A 321 -11.17 -24.35 -12.60
CA ASN A 321 -10.90 -22.92 -12.80
C ASN A 321 -10.65 -22.61 -14.28
N LYS A 322 -10.89 -21.36 -14.71
CA LYS A 322 -10.69 -20.90 -16.10
C LYS A 322 -9.23 -20.53 -16.41
N PHE A 323 -8.47 -20.10 -15.41
CA PHE A 323 -7.17 -19.47 -15.61
C PHE A 323 -6.07 -20.07 -14.72
N ARG A 324 -4.83 -20.05 -15.22
CA ARG A 324 -3.63 -20.05 -14.37
C ARG A 324 -3.34 -18.60 -13.99
N ILE A 325 -3.04 -18.33 -12.73
CA ILE A 325 -2.87 -16.96 -12.24
C ILE A 325 -1.58 -16.83 -11.43
N PHE A 326 -0.62 -16.06 -11.96
CA PHE A 326 0.75 -16.02 -11.46
C PHE A 326 0.92 -15.25 -10.15
N LYS A 327 0.11 -14.22 -9.91
CA LYS A 327 0.18 -13.35 -8.72
C LYS A 327 -1.10 -13.39 -7.90
N SER A 328 -1.00 -13.06 -6.61
CA SER A 328 -2.18 -12.76 -5.78
C SER A 328 -2.96 -11.60 -6.40
N ARG A 329 -4.23 -11.43 -6.03
CA ARG A 329 -4.99 -10.21 -6.37
C ARG A 329 -4.46 -8.97 -5.66
N TYR A 330 -3.62 -9.16 -4.64
CA TYR A 330 -2.81 -8.12 -4.03
C TYR A 330 -1.34 -8.32 -4.43
N ASP A 331 -0.79 -7.54 -5.35
CA ASP A 331 0.62 -7.63 -5.79
C ASP A 331 1.04 -6.39 -6.61
N SER A 332 2.30 -6.28 -6.99
CA SER A 332 2.80 -5.38 -8.03
C SER A 332 1.95 -5.37 -9.31
N ILE A 333 1.91 -4.23 -10.02
CA ILE A 333 1.18 -4.09 -11.29
C ILE A 333 1.57 -5.14 -12.34
N ASP A 334 0.65 -5.42 -13.24
CA ASP A 334 0.79 -6.49 -14.25
C ASP A 334 0.91 -5.97 -15.69
N SER A 335 0.62 -4.68 -15.91
CA SER A 335 0.65 -4.06 -17.24
C SER A 335 0.82 -2.55 -17.14
N TYR A 336 1.68 -1.99 -17.97
CA TYR A 336 1.69 -0.58 -18.32
C TYR A 336 0.53 -0.22 -19.23
N LEU A 337 0.05 1.02 -19.10
CA LEU A 337 -1.16 1.52 -19.71
C LEU A 337 -0.89 2.47 -20.87
N SER A 338 0.23 3.20 -20.91
CA SER A 338 0.50 4.17 -21.98
C SER A 338 1.17 3.51 -23.19
N SER A 339 0.90 4.04 -24.38
CA SER A 339 1.39 3.47 -25.64
C SER A 339 2.92 3.47 -25.75
N CYS A 340 3.61 4.48 -25.19
CA CYS A 340 5.07 4.53 -25.16
C CYS A 340 5.69 3.43 -24.28
N SER A 341 4.93 2.90 -23.31
CA SER A 341 5.40 1.86 -22.40
C SER A 341 5.12 0.43 -22.87
N GLU A 342 4.45 0.24 -24.01
CA GLU A 342 4.04 -1.09 -24.50
C GLU A 342 5.22 -2.07 -24.59
N LYS A 343 6.38 -1.58 -25.06
CA LYS A 343 7.60 -2.39 -25.21
C LYS A 343 8.16 -2.93 -23.88
N TYR A 344 7.73 -2.38 -22.75
CA TYR A 344 8.17 -2.77 -21.41
C TYR A 344 7.21 -3.74 -20.71
N ASN A 345 6.07 -4.07 -21.34
CA ASN A 345 5.20 -5.15 -20.91
C ASN A 345 5.80 -6.51 -21.32
N ASP A 346 6.84 -6.94 -20.59
CA ASP A 346 7.66 -8.13 -20.91
C ASP A 346 7.31 -9.37 -20.07
N ILE A 347 6.13 -9.39 -19.44
CA ILE A 347 5.63 -10.49 -18.63
C ILE A 347 4.35 -11.09 -19.21
N ASP A 348 4.10 -12.37 -18.93
CA ASP A 348 2.88 -13.05 -19.34
C ASP A 348 1.66 -12.46 -18.61
N LEU A 349 0.76 -11.83 -19.37
CA LEU A 349 -0.48 -11.26 -18.84
C LEU A 349 -1.66 -12.21 -19.10
N THR A 350 -2.09 -12.90 -18.05
CA THR A 350 -3.35 -13.67 -18.10
C THR A 350 -4.53 -12.72 -18.17
N LYS A 351 -5.42 -12.86 -19.15
CA LYS A 351 -6.59 -11.99 -19.31
C LYS A 351 -7.79 -12.79 -19.80
N ASP A 352 -8.99 -12.26 -19.57
CA ASP A 352 -10.20 -12.82 -20.17
C ASP A 352 -10.34 -12.35 -21.63
N GLU A 353 -10.18 -13.28 -22.58
CA GLU A 353 -10.19 -12.96 -24.02
C GLU A 353 -11.56 -12.51 -24.53
N GLU A 354 -12.67 -12.89 -23.89
CA GLU A 354 -14.01 -12.45 -24.29
C GLU A 354 -14.21 -10.99 -23.88
N ILE A 355 -13.87 -10.67 -22.63
CA ILE A 355 -13.90 -9.28 -22.12
C ILE A 355 -12.95 -8.41 -22.93
N TYR A 356 -11.74 -8.89 -23.22
CA TYR A 356 -10.76 -8.17 -24.02
C TYR A 356 -11.31 -7.79 -25.40
N LYS A 357 -11.91 -8.75 -26.11
CA LYS A 357 -12.54 -8.50 -27.42
C LYS A 357 -13.74 -7.55 -27.33
N GLN A 358 -14.55 -7.66 -26.28
CA GLN A 358 -15.67 -6.75 -26.04
C GLN A 358 -15.19 -5.31 -25.86
N LEU A 359 -14.14 -5.09 -25.06
CA LEU A 359 -13.56 -3.77 -24.81
C LEU A 359 -12.99 -3.17 -26.11
N LEU A 360 -12.24 -3.95 -26.89
CA LEU A 360 -11.75 -3.52 -28.20
C LEU A 360 -12.88 -3.14 -29.16
N GLY A 361 -13.92 -3.98 -29.24
CA GLY A 361 -15.10 -3.72 -30.08
C GLY A 361 -15.88 -2.47 -29.67
N ALA A 362 -15.79 -2.07 -28.40
CA ALA A 362 -16.36 -0.83 -27.86
C ALA A 362 -15.45 0.40 -28.04
N GLY A 363 -14.28 0.26 -28.68
CA GLY A 363 -13.35 1.35 -28.96
C GLY A 363 -12.36 1.67 -27.85
N ILE A 364 -12.21 0.81 -26.84
CA ILE A 364 -11.11 0.90 -25.87
C ILE A 364 -9.81 0.47 -26.57
N ASP A 365 -8.71 1.19 -26.37
CA ASP A 365 -7.43 0.82 -26.95
C ASP A 365 -6.84 -0.46 -26.34
N LYS A 366 -5.86 -1.03 -27.04
CA LYS A 366 -5.24 -2.32 -26.72
C LYS A 366 -4.77 -2.45 -25.27
N LEU A 367 -4.02 -1.47 -24.74
CA LEU A 367 -3.37 -1.60 -23.44
C LEU A 367 -4.36 -1.44 -22.30
N LEU A 368 -5.27 -0.47 -22.41
CA LEU A 368 -6.33 -0.30 -21.42
C LEU A 368 -7.29 -1.50 -21.43
N ALA A 369 -7.63 -2.03 -22.61
CA ALA A 369 -8.45 -3.22 -22.72
C ALA A 369 -7.76 -4.46 -22.09
N GLN A 370 -6.45 -4.63 -22.29
CA GLN A 370 -5.67 -5.69 -21.65
C GLN A 370 -5.69 -5.57 -20.13
N HIS A 371 -5.48 -4.37 -19.59
CA HIS A 371 -5.48 -4.10 -18.17
C HIS A 371 -6.83 -4.46 -17.53
N ILE A 372 -7.94 -3.93 -18.06
CA ILE A 372 -9.28 -4.21 -17.51
C ILE A 372 -9.63 -5.69 -17.64
N ALA A 373 -9.32 -6.33 -18.77
CA ALA A 373 -9.55 -7.77 -18.95
C ALA A 373 -8.70 -8.65 -18.02
N HIS A 374 -7.53 -8.17 -17.59
CA HIS A 374 -6.71 -8.83 -16.57
C HIS A 374 -7.36 -8.71 -15.17
N LEU A 375 -7.81 -7.52 -14.76
CA LEU A 375 -8.46 -7.34 -13.45
C LEU A 375 -9.70 -8.25 -13.29
N PHE A 376 -10.41 -8.48 -14.39
CA PHE A 376 -11.65 -9.27 -14.46
C PHE A 376 -11.43 -10.78 -14.61
N ILE A 377 -10.18 -11.28 -14.55
CA ILE A 377 -9.95 -12.73 -14.37
C ILE A 377 -10.31 -13.20 -12.95
N ARG A 378 -10.47 -12.26 -12.01
CA ARG A 378 -10.82 -12.52 -10.61
C ARG A 378 -12.32 -12.69 -10.44
N ASP A 379 -12.70 -13.41 -9.39
CA ASP A 379 -14.08 -13.44 -8.91
C ASP A 379 -14.36 -12.27 -7.96
N PRO A 380 -15.60 -11.74 -7.95
CA PRO A 380 -16.06 -10.86 -6.89
C PRO A 380 -16.07 -11.62 -5.56
N LEU A 381 -15.68 -10.96 -4.47
CA LEU A 381 -15.54 -11.60 -3.15
C LEU A 381 -16.47 -11.05 -2.08
N SER A 382 -16.99 -9.83 -2.25
CA SER A 382 -17.89 -9.20 -1.28
C SER A 382 -19.04 -8.57 -2.04
N VAL A 383 -20.17 -9.25 -2.08
CA VAL A 383 -21.38 -8.82 -2.79
C VAL A 383 -22.53 -8.76 -1.78
N PHE A 384 -23.31 -7.68 -1.83
CA PHE A 384 -24.54 -7.56 -1.06
C PHE A 384 -25.74 -7.93 -1.93
N GLU A 385 -26.72 -8.63 -1.35
CA GLU A 385 -27.92 -9.07 -2.06
C GLU A 385 -28.65 -7.91 -2.74
N GLU A 386 -28.73 -6.77 -2.05
CA GLU A 386 -29.37 -5.54 -2.51
C GLU A 386 -28.61 -4.88 -3.68
N LYS A 387 -27.36 -5.28 -3.91
CA LYS A 387 -26.47 -4.73 -4.95
C LYS A 387 -26.23 -5.71 -6.10
N ILE A 388 -27.04 -6.77 -6.23
CA ILE A 388 -26.95 -7.69 -7.38
C ILE A 388 -27.44 -7.02 -8.65
N HIS A 389 -28.61 -6.37 -8.65
CA HIS A 389 -29.19 -5.74 -9.85
C HIS A 389 -29.12 -4.23 -9.73
N LEU A 390 -28.31 -3.60 -10.58
CA LEU A 390 -28.00 -2.16 -10.54
C LEU A 390 -28.25 -1.51 -11.89
N ASP A 391 -28.31 -0.19 -11.88
CA ASP A 391 -28.32 0.61 -13.10
C ASP A 391 -26.90 0.85 -13.62
N ASP A 392 -26.51 0.10 -14.65
CA ASP A 392 -25.17 0.17 -15.23
C ASP A 392 -24.80 1.55 -15.81
N GLU A 393 -25.77 2.42 -16.07
CA GLU A 393 -25.48 3.77 -16.59
C GLU A 393 -25.08 4.75 -15.49
N ASN A 394 -25.55 4.54 -14.26
CA ASN A 394 -25.47 5.53 -13.18
C ASN A 394 -24.76 5.01 -11.93
N GLU A 395 -24.58 3.70 -11.79
CA GLU A 395 -23.82 3.07 -10.72
C GLU A 395 -22.53 2.44 -11.24
N SER A 396 -21.60 2.14 -10.32
CA SER A 396 -20.29 1.55 -10.66
C SER A 396 -19.88 0.41 -9.73
N ASP A 397 -20.79 -0.03 -8.86
CA ASP A 397 -20.50 -0.94 -7.77
C ASP A 397 -20.02 -2.31 -8.26
N HIS A 398 -20.48 -2.80 -9.43
CA HIS A 398 -19.99 -4.07 -9.99
C HIS A 398 -18.58 -3.92 -10.54
N PHE A 399 -18.28 -2.80 -11.22
CA PHE A 399 -16.91 -2.49 -11.62
C PHE A 399 -15.99 -2.36 -10.39
N GLU A 400 -16.41 -1.56 -9.40
CA GLU A 400 -15.67 -1.34 -8.15
C GLU A 400 -15.53 -2.61 -7.32
N ASN A 401 -16.44 -3.58 -7.43
CA ASN A 401 -16.30 -4.87 -6.76
C ASN A 401 -14.98 -5.56 -7.14
N LEU A 402 -14.65 -5.54 -8.43
CA LEU A 402 -13.44 -6.16 -8.98
C LEU A 402 -12.24 -5.21 -8.89
N GLN A 403 -12.43 -3.93 -9.23
CA GLN A 403 -11.38 -2.91 -9.18
C GLN A 403 -10.86 -2.67 -7.76
N SER A 404 -11.74 -2.47 -6.78
CA SER A 404 -11.34 -2.18 -5.39
C SER A 404 -10.69 -3.38 -4.69
N THR A 405 -10.89 -4.59 -5.22
CA THR A 405 -10.33 -5.84 -4.68
C THR A 405 -9.21 -6.43 -5.54
N ASN A 406 -8.75 -5.70 -6.57
CA ASN A 406 -7.41 -5.87 -7.12
C ASN A 406 -6.54 -4.77 -6.48
N TRP A 407 -5.66 -5.16 -5.57
CA TRP A 407 -4.86 -4.24 -4.77
C TRP A 407 -3.43 -4.23 -5.29
N GLN A 408 -3.15 -3.30 -6.20
CA GLN A 408 -1.83 -3.19 -6.82
C GLN A 408 -0.93 -2.13 -6.18
N THR A 409 0.36 -2.10 -6.53
CA THR A 409 1.28 -1.02 -6.12
C THR A 409 0.87 0.34 -6.66
N MET A 410 0.32 0.36 -7.88
CA MET A 410 -0.38 1.51 -8.45
C MET A 410 -1.82 1.12 -8.74
N ARG A 411 -2.75 2.05 -8.60
CA ARG A 411 -4.13 1.86 -9.05
C ARG A 411 -4.55 2.97 -10.00
N PHE A 412 -5.03 2.60 -11.17
CA PHE A 412 -5.67 3.50 -12.12
C PHE A 412 -7.16 3.61 -11.80
N LYS A 413 -7.66 4.80 -11.47
CA LYS A 413 -9.00 5.00 -10.91
C LYS A 413 -9.87 5.82 -11.88
N PRO A 414 -10.86 5.18 -12.54
CA PRO A 414 -11.86 5.90 -13.30
C PRO A 414 -12.63 6.93 -12.45
N PRO A 415 -13.20 7.97 -13.08
CA PRO A 415 -14.15 8.86 -12.43
C PRO A 415 -15.34 8.10 -11.83
N PRO A 416 -15.76 8.40 -10.59
CA PRO A 416 -17.04 7.96 -10.08
C PRO A 416 -18.18 8.52 -10.95
N PRO A 417 -19.23 7.73 -11.23
CA PRO A 417 -20.41 8.25 -11.93
C PRO A 417 -20.96 9.50 -11.25
N ASN A 418 -21.48 10.44 -12.06
CA ASN A 418 -22.20 11.62 -11.57
C ASN A 418 -21.40 12.51 -10.60
N SER A 419 -20.07 12.59 -10.75
CA SER A 419 -19.19 13.42 -9.93
C SER A 419 -18.31 14.37 -10.77
N ASP A 420 -17.77 15.41 -10.14
CA ASP A 420 -16.79 16.32 -10.73
C ASP A 420 -15.35 15.77 -10.66
N ILE A 421 -15.15 14.57 -10.10
CA ILE A 421 -13.85 13.94 -9.94
C ILE A 421 -13.36 13.40 -11.29
N GLY A 422 -12.09 13.67 -11.62
CA GLY A 422 -11.44 13.26 -12.85
C GLY A 422 -10.77 11.88 -12.78
N TRP A 423 -9.98 11.57 -13.82
CA TRP A 423 -9.13 10.39 -13.85
C TRP A 423 -8.03 10.51 -12.79
N ARG A 424 -7.86 9.47 -11.99
CA ARG A 424 -6.90 9.48 -10.88
C ARG A 424 -5.96 8.29 -10.97
N VAL A 425 -4.83 8.43 -10.31
CA VAL A 425 -3.97 7.31 -9.97
C VAL A 425 -3.61 7.37 -8.49
N GLU A 426 -3.31 6.22 -7.93
CA GLU A 426 -3.06 6.05 -6.51
C GLU A 426 -1.78 5.24 -6.30
N PHE A 427 -0.84 5.81 -5.53
CA PHE A 427 0.44 5.24 -5.18
C PHE A 427 0.33 4.60 -3.78
N ARG A 428 0.48 3.28 -3.72
CA ARG A 428 0.08 2.43 -2.58
C ARG A 428 1.20 1.66 -1.82
N PRO A 429 2.47 1.60 -2.28
CA PRO A 429 3.45 0.69 -1.69
C PRO A 429 4.10 1.20 -0.40
N MET A 430 3.82 2.44 0.03
CA MET A 430 4.51 3.02 1.17
C MET A 430 4.08 2.38 2.47
N GLU A 431 5.03 2.18 3.37
CA GLU A 431 4.77 1.83 4.75
C GLU A 431 4.42 3.10 5.53
N VAL A 432 3.52 3.03 6.51
CA VAL A 432 3.23 4.19 7.35
C VAL A 432 4.38 4.43 8.32
N GLN A 433 4.71 5.70 8.54
CA GLN A 433 5.82 6.15 9.37
C GLN A 433 5.34 6.62 10.75
N LEU A 434 6.25 6.65 11.72
CA LEU A 434 5.93 6.94 13.12
C LEU A 434 5.40 8.36 13.33
N THR A 435 5.96 9.36 12.64
CA THR A 435 5.59 10.76 12.81
C THR A 435 4.88 11.35 11.60
N ASP A 436 4.05 12.38 11.84
CA ASP A 436 3.36 13.13 10.78
C ASP A 436 4.35 13.84 9.85
N PHE A 437 5.51 14.27 10.38
CA PHE A 437 6.62 14.81 9.59
C PHE A 437 7.15 13.82 8.56
N GLU A 438 7.42 12.58 8.98
CA GLU A 438 7.92 11.54 8.06
C GLU A 438 6.87 11.20 7.00
N ASN A 439 5.61 11.01 7.40
CA ASN A 439 4.51 10.71 6.46
C ASN A 439 4.32 11.84 5.44
N ALA A 440 4.28 13.10 5.90
CA ALA A 440 4.21 14.26 5.02
C ALA A 440 5.40 14.32 4.06
N ALA A 441 6.62 14.01 4.52
CA ALA A 441 7.80 14.02 3.66
C ALA A 441 7.71 13.04 2.47
N TYR A 442 7.20 11.82 2.69
CA TYR A 442 6.99 10.86 1.60
C TYR A 442 5.88 11.30 0.65
N VAL A 443 4.76 11.79 1.18
CA VAL A 443 3.64 12.31 0.37
C VAL A 443 4.12 13.45 -0.52
N VAL A 444 4.78 14.46 0.05
CA VAL A 444 5.31 15.61 -0.70
C VAL A 444 6.33 15.17 -1.73
N PHE A 445 7.22 14.22 -1.39
CA PHE A 445 8.19 13.69 -2.34
C PHE A 445 7.53 13.05 -3.56
N VAL A 446 6.52 12.18 -3.38
CA VAL A 446 5.81 11.53 -4.49
C VAL A 446 5.05 12.55 -5.33
N VAL A 447 4.38 13.52 -4.70
CA VAL A 447 3.63 14.54 -5.44
C VAL A 447 4.59 15.43 -6.24
N LEU A 448 5.69 15.91 -5.67
CA LEU A 448 6.71 16.67 -6.41
C LEU A 448 7.31 15.87 -7.55
N LEU A 449 7.55 14.57 -7.35
CA LEU A 449 8.03 13.68 -8.41
C LEU A 449 7.07 13.64 -9.61
N THR A 450 5.75 13.58 -9.37
CA THR A 450 4.77 13.69 -10.47
C THR A 450 4.90 15.01 -11.23
N ARG A 451 5.14 16.12 -10.53
CA ARG A 451 5.23 17.45 -11.14
C ARG A 451 6.47 17.56 -12.02
N VAL A 452 7.59 17.04 -11.53
CA VAL A 452 8.86 16.97 -12.27
C VAL A 452 8.74 16.08 -13.51
N ILE A 453 8.17 14.88 -13.36
CA ILE A 453 7.96 13.94 -14.49
C ILE A 453 7.20 14.65 -15.62
N LEU A 454 6.08 15.32 -15.29
CA LEU A 454 5.26 16.00 -16.29
C LEU A 454 5.94 17.23 -16.87
N SER A 455 6.62 18.03 -16.03
CA SER A 455 7.20 19.31 -16.44
C SER A 455 8.43 19.13 -17.33
N TYR A 456 9.24 18.10 -17.04
CA TYR A 456 10.45 17.79 -17.80
C TYR A 456 10.26 16.64 -18.79
N LYS A 457 9.06 16.05 -18.88
CA LYS A 457 8.74 14.91 -19.76
C LYS A 457 9.72 13.75 -19.57
N LEU A 458 10.02 13.44 -18.31
CA LEU A 458 11.00 12.41 -17.94
C LEU A 458 10.46 11.01 -18.22
N ASP A 459 11.32 10.10 -18.66
CA ASP A 459 10.97 8.69 -18.83
C ASP A 459 11.81 7.80 -17.92
N PHE A 460 11.14 7.12 -16.99
CA PHE A 460 11.70 6.18 -16.03
C PHE A 460 11.20 4.76 -16.24
N VAL A 461 10.39 4.50 -17.26
CA VAL A 461 9.78 3.18 -17.42
C VAL A 461 10.84 2.15 -17.78
N ILE A 462 10.80 1.01 -17.09
CA ILE A 462 11.68 -0.13 -17.30
C ILE A 462 10.81 -1.38 -17.51
N PRO A 463 11.35 -2.49 -18.04
CA PRO A 463 10.57 -3.73 -18.19
C PRO A 463 9.93 -4.20 -16.87
N LEU A 464 8.66 -4.61 -16.91
CA LEU A 464 7.90 -5.04 -15.73
C LEU A 464 8.56 -6.19 -14.97
N SER A 465 9.25 -7.09 -15.67
CA SER A 465 10.03 -8.16 -15.03
C SER A 465 11.08 -7.61 -14.06
N LYS A 466 11.67 -6.43 -14.37
CA LYS A 466 12.64 -5.74 -13.52
C LYS A 466 11.98 -5.02 -12.35
N VAL A 467 10.81 -4.39 -12.56
CA VAL A 467 10.00 -3.80 -11.48
C VAL A 467 9.61 -4.87 -10.46
N ASN A 468 9.08 -6.01 -10.93
CA ASN A 468 8.69 -7.14 -10.08
C ASN A 468 9.88 -7.70 -9.31
N SER A 469 11.04 -7.84 -9.97
CA SER A 469 12.27 -8.31 -9.34
C SER A 469 12.83 -7.32 -8.32
N ALA A 470 12.67 -6.02 -8.54
CA ALA A 470 13.03 -4.98 -7.58
C ALA A 470 12.11 -5.03 -6.35
N ALA A 471 10.79 -5.11 -6.54
CA ALA A 471 9.83 -5.17 -5.43
C ALA A 471 10.09 -6.36 -4.47
N ARG A 472 10.44 -7.53 -5.02
CA ARG A 472 10.83 -8.71 -4.22
C ARG A 472 12.13 -8.54 -3.43
N ARG A 473 13.06 -7.73 -3.92
CA ARG A 473 14.34 -7.44 -3.25
C ARG A 473 14.20 -6.34 -2.21
N SER A 474 13.40 -5.32 -2.50
CA SER A 474 13.11 -4.18 -1.61
C SER A 474 12.55 -4.60 -0.25
N SER A 475 11.88 -5.75 -0.15
CA SER A 475 11.31 -6.23 1.09
C SER A 475 12.31 -6.91 2.04
N ARG A 476 13.55 -7.21 1.63
CA ARG A 476 14.52 -7.99 2.44
C ARG A 476 15.34 -7.10 3.37
N VAL A 477 15.74 -7.62 4.54
CA VAL A 477 16.58 -6.90 5.53
C VAL A 477 17.91 -6.46 4.96
N LYS A 478 18.60 -7.38 4.26
CA LYS A 478 19.68 -6.99 3.36
C LYS A 478 19.02 -6.50 2.09
N VAL A 479 18.66 -5.22 2.07
CA VAL A 479 18.41 -4.55 0.80
C VAL A 479 19.72 -4.69 0.03
N GLU A 480 19.78 -5.62 -0.93
CA GLU A 480 20.65 -5.42 -2.08
C GLU A 480 20.13 -4.12 -2.66
N SER A 481 20.75 -3.02 -2.23
CA SER A 481 20.25 -1.65 -2.32
C SER A 481 20.10 -1.18 -3.76
N GLU A 482 20.21 -2.08 -4.71
CA GLU A 482 20.36 -1.79 -6.10
C GLU A 482 19.05 -2.05 -6.85
N THR A 483 18.49 -1.02 -7.44
CA THR A 483 17.34 -1.10 -8.34
C THR A 483 17.80 -0.81 -9.76
N VAL A 484 17.17 -1.45 -10.73
CA VAL A 484 17.49 -1.18 -12.13
C VAL A 484 16.82 0.12 -12.55
N MET A 485 17.57 1.07 -13.09
CA MET A 485 17.07 2.34 -13.61
C MET A 485 17.63 2.62 -15.00
N GLY A 486 16.87 3.33 -15.83
CA GLY A 486 17.32 3.84 -17.13
C GLY A 486 18.44 4.87 -16.96
N LYS A 487 19.41 4.86 -17.89
CA LYS A 487 20.53 5.81 -17.89
C LYS A 487 20.16 7.18 -18.46
N ASP A 488 19.30 7.23 -19.47
CA ASP A 488 18.87 8.45 -20.14
C ASP A 488 17.43 8.80 -19.75
N LEU A 489 17.22 10.04 -19.29
CA LEU A 489 15.96 10.51 -18.70
C LEU A 489 15.02 11.20 -19.71
N CYS A 490 15.32 11.16 -21.00
CA CYS A 490 14.56 11.89 -22.02
C CYS A 490 13.71 10.96 -22.90
N CYS A 491 12.41 11.23 -22.98
CA CYS A 491 11.62 10.85 -24.15
C CYS A 491 12.22 11.51 -25.40
N ASN A 492 12.50 10.73 -26.44
CA ASN A 492 12.94 11.27 -27.73
C ASN A 492 11.88 12.25 -28.31
N PRO A 493 12.34 13.31 -29.02
CA PRO A 493 11.52 14.44 -29.43
C PRO A 493 10.66 14.08 -30.64
N GLY A 494 9.35 13.95 -30.42
CA GLY A 494 8.39 13.78 -31.49
C GLY A 494 7.14 14.58 -31.19
N LEU A 495 7.24 15.92 -31.21
CA LEU A 495 6.10 16.83 -31.41
C LEU A 495 6.48 18.30 -31.66
N ASP A 496 7.73 18.72 -31.51
CA ASP A 496 8.20 20.00 -32.04
C ASP A 496 9.57 19.82 -32.71
N GLY A 497 9.60 20.03 -34.02
CA GLY A 497 10.86 20.13 -34.74
C GLY A 497 11.57 21.40 -34.31
N THR A 498 12.66 21.29 -33.54
CA THR A 498 13.92 22.03 -33.72
C THR A 498 14.93 21.72 -32.59
N ALA A 499 16.20 21.64 -33.01
CA ALA A 499 17.44 21.60 -32.22
C ALA A 499 17.84 20.27 -31.54
N SER A 500 18.45 19.41 -32.35
CA SER A 500 19.40 18.38 -31.94
C SER A 500 20.64 18.99 -31.26
N ALA A 501 20.91 18.63 -30.00
CA ALA A 501 22.26 18.66 -29.47
C ALA A 501 22.97 17.37 -29.88
N GLN A 502 23.85 17.49 -30.89
CA GLN A 502 24.74 16.40 -31.30
C GLN A 502 25.71 16.08 -30.15
N ASN A 503 25.62 14.85 -29.63
CA ASN A 503 26.78 14.11 -29.13
C ASN A 503 26.67 12.69 -29.69
N GLY A 504 26.98 12.58 -30.99
CA GLY A 504 27.14 11.31 -31.66
C GLY A 504 28.47 10.67 -31.28
N LEU A 505 28.41 9.64 -30.44
CA LEU A 505 29.36 8.55 -30.45
C LEU A 505 28.55 7.28 -30.68
N GLU A 506 28.50 6.85 -31.93
CA GLU A 506 28.14 5.48 -32.29
C GLU A 506 29.10 4.55 -31.53
N THR A 507 28.57 3.82 -30.55
CA THR A 507 29.24 2.68 -29.95
C THR A 507 28.45 1.44 -30.31
N ASP A 508 28.94 0.76 -31.35
CA ASP A 508 28.58 -0.59 -31.71
C ASP A 508 29.07 -1.52 -30.57
N GLY A 509 28.15 -2.26 -29.94
CA GLY A 509 28.43 -3.28 -28.93
C GLY A 509 27.98 -2.99 -27.50
N GLY A 510 26.77 -3.42 -27.13
CA GLY A 510 26.46 -3.86 -25.76
C GLY A 510 26.16 -2.81 -24.67
N ASN A 511 25.62 -1.64 -24.99
CA ASN A 511 25.14 -0.72 -23.94
C ASN A 511 23.80 -1.21 -23.37
N GLU A 512 23.83 -1.79 -22.16
CA GLU A 512 22.62 -2.07 -21.39
C GLU A 512 21.88 -0.74 -21.11
N GLU A 513 20.68 -0.59 -21.70
CA GLU A 513 19.72 0.55 -21.56
C GLU A 513 19.40 0.87 -20.09
N TYR A 514 19.61 -0.11 -19.20
CA TYR A 514 19.38 0.01 -17.77
C TYR A 514 20.61 -0.38 -16.97
N THR A 515 20.71 0.14 -15.75
CA THR A 515 21.81 -0.22 -14.83
C THR A 515 21.30 -0.37 -13.42
N LEU A 516 21.89 -1.35 -12.74
CA LEU A 516 21.65 -1.64 -11.35
C LEU A 516 22.33 -0.54 -10.50
N MET A 517 21.55 0.23 -9.74
CA MET A 517 22.01 1.41 -9.00
C MET A 517 21.51 1.40 -7.56
N SER A 518 22.36 1.81 -6.61
CA SER A 518 21.94 1.92 -5.22
C SER A 518 20.79 2.93 -5.04
N ILE A 519 19.92 2.75 -4.03
CA ILE A 519 18.89 3.75 -3.68
C ILE A 519 19.53 5.11 -3.43
N ASP A 520 20.70 5.16 -2.78
CA ASP A 520 21.48 6.39 -2.62
C ASP A 520 21.82 7.03 -3.97
N THR A 521 22.31 6.24 -4.93
CA THR A 521 22.63 6.73 -6.28
C THR A 521 21.38 7.26 -6.99
N ILE A 522 20.24 6.57 -6.86
CA ILE A 522 18.99 6.98 -7.51
C ILE A 522 18.45 8.27 -6.89
N ILE A 523 18.47 8.40 -5.56
CA ILE A 523 17.90 9.54 -4.84
C ILE A 523 18.85 10.74 -4.88
N ASN A 524 20.11 10.55 -4.51
CA ASN A 524 21.08 11.61 -4.31
C ASN A 524 21.97 11.88 -5.52
N GLY A 525 22.02 10.95 -6.47
CA GLY A 525 22.89 11.03 -7.64
C GLY A 525 24.29 10.49 -7.37
N LYS A 526 25.00 10.21 -8.45
CA LYS A 526 26.42 9.86 -8.44
C LYS A 526 27.04 10.39 -9.73
N GLU A 527 28.07 11.21 -9.60
CA GLU A 527 28.76 11.85 -10.73
C GLU A 527 29.18 10.82 -11.78
N GLY A 528 28.90 11.11 -13.05
CA GLY A 528 29.17 10.22 -14.18
C GLY A 528 28.27 8.98 -14.27
N VAL A 529 27.30 8.79 -13.35
CA VAL A 529 26.41 7.62 -13.33
C VAL A 529 24.94 8.02 -13.47
N PHE A 530 24.44 8.86 -12.57
CA PHE A 530 23.04 9.29 -12.57
C PHE A 530 22.89 10.63 -11.84
N GLN A 531 22.06 11.53 -12.36
CA GLN A 531 21.90 12.87 -11.78
C GLN A 531 21.30 12.83 -10.37
N GLY A 532 20.42 11.87 -10.09
CA GLY A 532 19.70 11.76 -8.83
C GLY A 532 18.38 12.52 -8.81
N LEU A 533 17.35 11.95 -8.17
CA LEU A 533 16.03 12.55 -8.10
C LEU A 533 16.00 13.85 -7.28
N ILE A 534 16.72 13.90 -6.15
CA ILE A 534 16.78 15.11 -5.31
C ILE A 534 17.44 16.28 -6.06
N PRO A 535 18.58 16.11 -6.76
CA PRO A 535 19.10 17.14 -7.66
C PRO A 535 18.10 17.63 -8.72
N ILE A 536 17.36 16.72 -9.37
CA ILE A 536 16.34 17.10 -10.36
C ILE A 536 15.20 17.89 -9.71
N LEU A 537 14.70 17.43 -8.55
CA LEU A 537 13.65 18.12 -7.78
C LEU A 537 14.10 19.53 -7.35
N ASN A 538 15.34 19.70 -6.92
CA ASN A 538 15.87 21.01 -6.55
C ASN A 538 15.95 21.95 -7.77
N CYS A 539 16.40 21.45 -8.92
CA CYS A 539 16.41 22.22 -10.17
C CYS A 539 15.00 22.66 -10.57
N TYR A 540 14.00 21.79 -10.40
CA TYR A 540 12.59 22.14 -10.61
C TYR A 540 12.13 23.25 -9.68
N LEU A 541 12.41 23.13 -8.38
CA LEU A 541 12.03 24.13 -7.38
C LEU A 541 12.73 25.48 -7.57
N GLU A 542 13.93 25.51 -8.16
CA GLU A 542 14.64 26.75 -8.52
C GLU A 542 13.99 27.51 -9.67
N ASN A 543 13.34 26.78 -10.58
CA ASN A 543 12.65 27.36 -11.74
C ASN A 543 11.18 27.69 -11.47
N MET A 544 10.67 27.38 -10.27
CA MET A 544 9.30 27.68 -9.88
C MET A 544 9.20 28.86 -8.93
N GLU A 545 8.11 29.62 -9.04
CA GLU A 545 7.75 30.64 -8.06
C GLU A 545 7.24 29.97 -6.77
N VAL A 546 8.18 29.64 -5.87
CA VAL A 546 7.91 29.06 -4.56
C VAL A 546 8.25 30.09 -3.50
N ASP A 547 7.31 30.39 -2.61
CA ASP A 547 7.59 31.27 -1.47
C ASP A 547 8.63 30.64 -0.53
N VAL A 548 9.35 31.49 0.21
CA VAL A 548 10.47 31.07 1.07
C VAL A 548 10.02 30.05 2.12
N ASP A 549 8.81 30.23 2.66
CA ASP A 549 8.29 29.37 3.71
C ASP A 549 8.04 27.96 3.20
N THR A 550 7.34 27.84 2.07
CA THR A 550 7.12 26.58 1.35
C THR A 550 8.43 25.91 0.94
N ARG A 551 9.39 26.67 0.40
CA ARG A 551 10.69 26.12 -0.01
C ARG A 551 11.45 25.53 1.17
N CYS A 552 11.44 26.18 2.33
CA CYS A 552 12.05 25.65 3.56
C CYS A 552 11.40 24.33 4.01
N THR A 553 10.07 24.23 3.97
CA THR A 553 9.36 22.99 4.30
C THR A 553 9.77 21.85 3.38
N ILE A 554 9.71 22.09 2.06
CA ILE A 554 10.06 21.08 1.06
C ILE A 554 11.51 20.61 1.26
N LEU A 555 12.46 21.53 1.46
CA LEU A 555 13.87 21.17 1.69
C LEU A 555 14.06 20.34 2.97
N ASN A 556 13.30 20.58 4.03
CA ASN A 556 13.34 19.74 5.24
C ASN A 556 12.84 18.32 4.97
N TYR A 557 11.76 18.16 4.21
CA TYR A 557 11.26 16.84 3.80
C TYR A 557 12.26 16.12 2.88
N LEU A 558 12.77 16.78 1.85
CA LEU A 558 13.76 16.22 0.93
C LEU A 558 15.05 15.82 1.66
N LYS A 559 15.43 16.54 2.73
CA LYS A 559 16.56 16.17 3.59
C LYS A 559 16.35 14.84 4.31
N LEU A 560 15.13 14.54 4.78
CA LEU A 560 14.81 13.23 5.36
C LEU A 560 15.04 12.12 4.32
N ILE A 561 14.45 12.26 3.12
CA ILE A 561 14.54 11.27 2.03
C ILE A 561 16.00 11.07 1.61
N LYS A 562 16.75 12.16 1.41
CA LYS A 562 18.17 12.15 1.08
C LYS A 562 19.00 11.35 2.09
N LYS A 563 18.79 11.62 3.38
CA LYS A 563 19.58 10.98 4.45
C LYS A 563 19.20 9.53 4.70
N ARG A 564 17.93 9.15 4.47
CA ARG A 564 17.52 7.74 4.49
C ARG A 564 18.13 6.97 3.33
N ALA A 565 18.12 7.55 2.13
CA ALA A 565 18.70 6.93 0.95
C ALA A 565 20.20 6.66 1.11
N SER A 566 20.96 7.58 1.73
CA SER A 566 22.39 7.42 1.99
C SER A 566 22.71 6.52 3.19
N GLY A 567 21.71 6.14 3.99
CA GLY A 567 21.89 5.38 5.23
C GLY A 567 22.38 6.21 6.43
N GLU A 568 22.46 7.54 6.31
CA GLU A 568 22.77 8.45 7.43
C GLU A 568 21.63 8.44 8.47
N LEU A 569 20.38 8.36 8.01
CA LEU A 569 19.20 8.10 8.85
C LEU A 569 18.70 6.68 8.64
N MET A 570 18.19 6.07 9.70
CA MET A 570 17.62 4.73 9.66
C MET A 570 16.22 4.76 9.04
N THR A 571 15.85 3.67 8.37
CA THR A 571 14.43 3.34 8.18
C THR A 571 13.80 2.97 9.52
N MET A 572 12.48 3.06 9.62
CA MET A 572 11.77 2.67 10.85
C MET A 572 12.01 1.19 11.17
N ALA A 573 12.03 0.30 10.16
CA ALA A 573 12.32 -1.11 10.35
C ALA A 573 13.72 -1.33 10.95
N LYS A 574 14.76 -0.67 10.41
CA LYS A 574 16.12 -0.76 10.96
C LYS A 574 16.20 -0.23 12.39
N TRP A 575 15.56 0.91 12.67
CA TRP A 575 15.54 1.49 14.01
C TRP A 575 14.87 0.56 15.03
N MET A 576 13.71 0.00 14.68
CA MET A 576 13.00 -0.98 15.52
C MET A 576 13.85 -2.22 15.79
N ARG A 577 14.56 -2.75 14.77
CA ARG A 577 15.50 -3.88 14.94
C ARG A 577 16.64 -3.54 15.89
N GLU A 578 17.25 -2.36 15.73
CA GLU A 578 18.32 -1.91 16.62
C GLU A 578 17.83 -1.74 18.06
N PHE A 579 16.61 -1.24 18.25
CA PHE A 579 15.97 -1.16 19.55
C PHE A 579 15.86 -2.53 20.20
N VAL A 580 15.27 -3.51 19.49
CA VAL A 580 15.10 -4.89 20.01
C VAL A 580 16.45 -5.55 20.26
N ALA A 581 17.41 -5.43 19.34
CA ALA A 581 18.74 -6.03 19.47
C ALA A 581 19.53 -5.52 20.69
N LYS A 582 19.30 -4.27 21.10
CA LYS A 582 19.92 -3.64 22.28
C LYS A 582 19.10 -3.82 23.57
N HIS A 583 17.90 -4.36 23.49
CA HIS A 583 16.99 -4.47 24.63
C HIS A 583 17.52 -5.49 25.66
N PRO A 584 17.56 -5.18 26.98
CA PRO A 584 18.13 -6.07 28.00
C PRO A 584 17.50 -7.46 28.08
N GLN A 585 16.20 -7.56 27.76
CA GLN A 585 15.48 -8.83 27.75
C GLN A 585 15.56 -9.61 26.43
N TYR A 586 16.14 -9.03 25.37
CA TYR A 586 16.26 -9.72 24.10
C TYR A 586 17.33 -10.81 24.19
N LYS A 587 16.94 -12.04 23.89
CA LYS A 587 17.78 -13.21 24.08
C LYS A 587 18.50 -13.63 22.80
N GLN A 588 18.58 -12.79 21.76
CA GLN A 588 19.22 -13.18 20.49
C GLN A 588 18.60 -14.46 19.90
N ASP A 589 17.33 -14.71 20.20
CA ASP A 589 16.54 -15.88 19.79
C ASP A 589 15.43 -15.48 18.81
N SER A 590 15.48 -14.24 18.31
CA SER A 590 14.46 -13.63 17.45
C SER A 590 13.09 -13.47 18.09
N VAL A 591 12.95 -13.59 19.42
CA VAL A 591 11.66 -13.43 20.11
C VAL A 591 11.46 -12.00 20.62
N VAL A 592 10.33 -11.40 20.27
CA VAL A 592 9.85 -10.10 20.76
C VAL A 592 8.81 -10.35 21.86
N SER A 593 9.24 -10.33 23.12
CA SER A 593 8.37 -10.52 24.30
C SER A 593 7.40 -9.35 24.56
N ASP A 594 6.41 -9.54 25.43
CA ASP A 594 5.48 -8.49 25.86
C ASP A 594 6.21 -7.24 26.36
N LYS A 595 7.24 -7.40 27.21
CA LYS A 595 8.03 -6.29 27.74
C LYS A 595 8.84 -5.56 26.67
N ILE A 596 9.48 -6.29 25.76
CA ILE A 596 10.19 -5.67 24.62
C ILE A 596 9.21 -4.83 23.79
N ASN A 597 8.02 -5.37 23.51
CA ASN A 597 6.99 -4.68 22.75
C ASN A 597 6.48 -3.44 23.49
N TYR A 598 6.27 -3.53 24.80
CA TYR A 598 5.88 -2.41 25.64
C TYR A 598 6.90 -1.29 25.66
N ASP A 599 8.17 -1.59 25.92
CA ASP A 599 9.22 -0.56 25.94
C ASP A 599 9.40 0.10 24.55
N LEU A 600 9.24 -0.67 23.47
CA LEU A 600 9.24 -0.16 22.11
C LEU A 600 8.08 0.81 21.86
N PHE A 601 6.85 0.43 22.19
CA PHE A 601 5.68 1.29 21.96
C PHE A 601 5.67 2.52 22.87
N ARG A 602 6.17 2.41 24.11
CA ARG A 602 6.39 3.60 24.97
C ARG A 602 7.37 4.58 24.31
N LYS A 603 8.45 4.07 23.72
CA LYS A 603 9.41 4.91 22.98
C LYS A 603 8.74 5.53 21.74
N CYS A 604 8.00 4.74 20.95
CA CYS A 604 7.27 5.22 19.78
C CYS A 604 6.25 6.31 20.12
N ASP A 605 5.45 6.12 21.18
CA ASP A 605 4.43 7.06 21.62
C ASP A 605 5.05 8.42 22.03
N ARG A 606 6.13 8.39 22.82
CA ARG A 606 6.85 9.62 23.21
C ARG A 606 7.47 10.36 22.02
N ILE A 607 8.00 9.63 21.03
CA ILE A 607 8.52 10.22 19.79
C ILE A 607 7.38 10.85 18.98
N ALA A 608 6.28 10.12 18.77
CA ALA A 608 5.13 10.59 18.00
C ALA A 608 4.47 11.84 18.64
N LYS A 609 4.46 11.93 19.97
CA LYS A 609 4.00 13.11 20.73
C LYS A 609 5.02 14.25 20.79
N GLY A 610 6.24 14.03 20.31
CA GLY A 610 7.33 15.02 20.34
C GLY A 610 7.92 15.27 21.74
N GLU A 611 7.64 14.38 22.69
CA GLU A 611 8.15 14.37 24.07
C GLU A 611 9.59 13.85 24.13
N GLU A 612 9.99 13.03 23.15
CA GLU A 612 11.32 12.46 23.03
C GLU A 612 11.88 12.66 21.61
N GLN A 613 13.13 13.09 21.50
CA GLN A 613 13.81 13.24 20.22
C GLN A 613 14.44 11.91 19.78
N CYS A 614 14.49 11.68 18.47
CA CYS A 614 15.06 10.47 17.86
C CYS A 614 15.88 10.82 16.61
N PRO A 615 17.01 11.55 16.76
CA PRO A 615 17.76 12.09 15.63
C PRO A 615 18.27 11.03 14.64
N GLU A 616 18.45 9.78 15.07
CA GLU A 616 18.81 8.65 14.21
C GLU A 616 17.69 8.21 13.23
N LEU A 617 16.43 8.53 13.54
CA LEU A 617 15.25 8.17 12.76
C LEU A 617 14.69 9.36 11.96
N ILE A 618 14.54 10.51 12.64
CA ILE A 618 13.88 11.71 12.09
C ILE A 618 14.85 12.87 11.82
N GLY A 619 16.11 12.77 12.24
CA GLY A 619 17.04 13.88 12.23
C GLY A 619 16.64 15.00 13.21
N ASN A 620 17.00 16.24 12.86
CA ASN A 620 16.60 17.44 13.62
C ASN A 620 15.76 18.34 12.71
N PRO A 621 14.48 18.00 12.45
CA PRO A 621 13.63 18.79 11.59
C PRO A 621 13.34 20.15 12.24
N VAL A 622 13.28 21.21 11.44
CA VAL A 622 12.85 22.54 11.90
C VAL A 622 11.32 22.48 12.03
N ASN A 623 10.85 22.27 13.24
CA ASN A 623 9.45 21.99 13.51
C ASN A 623 8.63 23.30 13.48
N LYS A 624 7.69 23.44 12.54
CA LYS A 624 6.89 24.67 12.36
C LYS A 624 5.63 24.74 13.25
N PHE A 625 5.21 23.61 13.80
CA PHE A 625 3.90 23.47 14.48
C PHE A 625 4.00 23.17 15.98
N LYS A 626 5.14 23.49 16.61
CA LYS A 626 5.30 23.43 18.07
C LYS A 626 4.79 24.69 18.77
#